data_AF-A0A969MDP8-F1
#
_entry.id   AF-A0A969MDP8-F1
#
_cell.length_a   1.000
_cell.length_b   1.000
_cell.length_c   1.000
_cell.angle_alpha   90.00
_cell.angle_beta   90.00
_cell.angle_gamma   90.00
#
_symmetry.space_group_name_H-M   'P 1'
#
loop_
_entity.id
_entity.type
_entity.pdbx_description
1 polymer ?
#
loop_
_entity_poly.entity_id
_entity_poly.type
_entity_poly.pdbx_seq_one_letter_code
_entity_poly.pdbx_strand_id
1 'polypeptide(L)'
;MKRNARVAFNALKKIGAPVFESTDYGFFGISAEDNVDETWADFYEAPRLERFTVPGGKLVWKSGVSPKITDILEANGLHAEWINPGMLGVYE
;
A
#
# COMPACT_ATOMS: atom_id res chain seq x y z
N MET A 1 11.22 -1.63 -13.41
CA MET A 1 10.85 -2.44 -12.21
C MET A 1 11.51 -3.82 -12.25
N LYS A 2 11.97 -4.32 -11.09
CA LYS A 2 12.43 -5.72 -10.91
C LYS A 2 11.26 -6.71 -11.08
N ARG A 3 11.56 -8.01 -11.21
CA ARG A 3 10.54 -9.07 -11.42
C ARG A 3 9.50 -9.10 -10.29
N ASN A 4 9.93 -9.08 -9.03
CA ASN A 4 9.05 -9.07 -7.86
C ASN A 4 8.15 -7.83 -7.82
N ALA A 5 8.72 -6.64 -8.08
CA ALA A 5 7.95 -5.40 -8.19
C ALA A 5 6.88 -5.46 -9.29
N ARG A 6 7.17 -6.06 -10.45
CA ARG A 6 6.17 -6.26 -11.51
C ARG A 6 5.04 -7.20 -11.10
N VAL A 7 5.37 -8.28 -10.37
CA VAL A 7 4.37 -9.23 -9.85
C VAL A 7 3.45 -8.53 -8.85
N ALA A 8 4.03 -7.77 -7.90
CA ALA A 8 3.27 -7.01 -6.93
C ALA A 8 2.37 -5.94 -7.57
N PHE A 9 2.91 -5.14 -8.50
CA PHE A 9 2.14 -4.13 -9.24
C PHE A 9 0.89 -4.73 -9.90
N ASN A 10 1.06 -5.84 -10.62
CA ASN A 10 -0.05 -6.50 -11.30
C ASN A 10 -1.07 -7.11 -10.32
N ALA A 11 -0.61 -7.66 -9.20
CA ALA A 11 -1.48 -8.20 -8.17
C ALA A 11 -2.33 -7.10 -7.50
N LEU A 12 -1.71 -5.97 -7.17
CA LEU A 12 -2.37 -4.79 -6.62
C LEU A 12 -3.40 -4.21 -7.60
N LYS A 13 -3.00 -4.03 -8.86
CA LYS A 13 -3.91 -3.55 -9.92
C LYS A 13 -5.11 -4.48 -10.10
N LYS A 14 -4.92 -5.80 -9.98
CA LYS A 14 -5.98 -6.80 -10.12
C LYS A 14 -7.04 -6.71 -9.01
N ILE A 15 -6.67 -6.25 -7.82
CA ILE A 15 -7.62 -6.06 -6.70
C ILE A 15 -8.21 -4.63 -6.66
N GLY A 16 -7.85 -3.77 -7.62
CA GLY A 16 -8.37 -2.40 -7.71
C GLY A 16 -7.55 -1.35 -6.97
N ALA A 17 -6.36 -1.69 -6.45
CA ALA A 17 -5.51 -0.70 -5.80
C ALA A 17 -5.00 0.34 -6.81
N PRO A 18 -4.93 1.63 -6.44
CA PRO A 18 -4.62 2.73 -7.35
C PRO A 18 -3.11 2.87 -7.59
N VAL A 19 -2.54 1.86 -8.23
CA VAL A 19 -1.11 1.81 -8.59
C VAL A 19 -0.82 2.52 -9.90
N PHE A 20 0.33 3.20 -9.98
CA PHE A 20 0.79 3.86 -11.20
C PHE A 20 2.31 3.68 -11.38
N GLU A 21 2.77 3.72 -12.62
CA GLU A 21 4.20 3.64 -12.91
C GLU A 21 4.88 4.96 -12.55
N SER A 22 5.92 4.90 -11.72
CA SER A 22 6.82 6.01 -11.44
C SER A 22 8.18 5.45 -11.03
N THR A 23 9.24 6.05 -11.54
CA THR A 23 10.63 5.73 -11.18
C THR A 23 11.23 6.72 -10.19
N ASP A 24 10.53 7.83 -9.93
CA ASP A 24 11.02 8.90 -9.06
C ASP A 24 10.91 8.53 -7.57
N TYR A 25 10.06 7.55 -7.27
CA TYR A 25 9.66 7.18 -5.90
C TYR A 25 9.71 5.65 -5.68
N GLY A 26 10.72 4.99 -6.26
CA GLY A 26 10.91 3.54 -6.16
C GLY A 26 10.59 2.81 -7.46
N PHE A 27 10.03 1.60 -7.36
CA PHE A 27 9.68 0.79 -8.53
C PHE A 27 8.35 1.19 -9.18
N PHE A 28 7.40 1.64 -8.37
CA PHE A 28 6.09 2.17 -8.75
C PHE A 28 5.47 2.91 -7.55
N GLY A 29 4.41 3.66 -7.78
CA GLY A 29 3.67 4.38 -6.73
C GLY A 29 2.26 3.85 -6.50
N ILE A 30 1.70 4.19 -5.35
CA ILE A 30 0.31 3.93 -4.98
C ILE A 30 -0.32 5.26 -4.54
N SER A 31 -1.45 5.63 -5.14
CA SER A 31 -2.19 6.82 -4.71
C SER A 31 -2.84 6.55 -3.36
N ALA A 32 -2.70 7.49 -2.43
CA ALA A 32 -3.48 7.52 -1.19
C ALA A 32 -4.68 8.46 -1.28
N GLU A 33 -4.87 9.14 -2.42
CA GLU A 33 -6.01 10.03 -2.66
C GLU A 33 -7.15 9.32 -3.39
N ASP A 34 -6.84 8.24 -4.11
CA ASP A 34 -7.81 7.45 -4.87
C ASP A 34 -8.42 6.34 -4.00
N ASN A 35 -9.15 6.78 -2.97
CA ASN A 35 -9.83 5.95 -1.98
C ASN A 35 -11.36 5.95 -2.18
N VAL A 36 -11.84 5.97 -3.43
CA VAL A 36 -13.26 6.23 -3.76
C VAL A 36 -14.19 5.14 -3.21
N ASP A 37 -13.94 3.87 -3.59
CA ASP A 37 -14.78 2.73 -3.21
C ASP A 37 -14.24 1.96 -2.01
N GLU A 38 -12.93 2.05 -1.78
CA GLU A 38 -12.21 1.39 -0.69
C GLU A 38 -11.04 2.28 -0.24
N THR A 39 -10.79 2.33 1.06
CA THR A 39 -9.57 2.95 1.59
C THR A 39 -8.38 2.01 1.37
N TRP A 40 -7.42 2.46 0.58
CA TRP A 40 -6.17 1.76 0.29
C TRP A 40 -5.03 2.23 1.17
N ALA A 41 -4.94 3.54 1.38
CA ALA A 41 -3.98 4.15 2.29
C ALA A 41 -4.50 5.51 2.74
N ASP A 42 -4.37 5.83 4.02
CA ASP A 42 -4.73 7.13 4.58
C ASP A 42 -3.70 7.55 5.64
N PHE A 43 -2.92 8.58 5.29
CA PHE A 43 -1.85 9.10 6.13
C PHE A 43 -2.39 9.70 7.43
N TYR A 44 -3.52 10.41 7.37
CA TYR A 44 -4.05 11.16 8.49
C TYR A 44 -4.83 10.25 9.45
N GLU A 45 -5.45 9.21 8.92
CA GLU A 45 -6.14 8.19 9.70
C GLU A 45 -5.20 7.11 10.23
N ALA A 46 -3.90 7.11 9.88
CA ALA A 46 -2.93 6.12 10.34
C ALA A 46 -2.98 5.84 11.86
N PRO A 47 -2.97 6.85 12.76
CA PRO A 47 -3.05 6.59 14.20
C PRO A 47 -4.37 5.96 14.64
N ARG A 48 -5.45 6.15 13.88
CA ARG A 48 -6.77 5.57 14.16
C ARG A 48 -6.86 4.15 13.60
N LEU A 49 -6.42 3.95 12.36
CA LEU A 49 -6.44 2.68 11.64
C LEU A 49 -5.54 1.63 12.30
N GLU A 50 -4.40 2.04 12.82
CA GLU A 50 -3.51 1.15 13.59
C GLU A 50 -4.15 0.69 14.92
N ARG A 51 -5.05 1.49 15.52
CA ARG A 51 -5.75 1.17 16.78
C ARG A 51 -6.95 0.23 16.62
N PHE A 52 -7.46 0.03 15.40
CA PHE A 52 -8.47 -0.99 15.11
C PHE A 52 -7.91 -2.42 15.09
N THR A 53 -6.67 -2.60 15.57
CA THR A 53 -6.12 -3.88 16.02
C THR A 53 -6.91 -4.42 17.20
N VAL A 54 -8.02 -5.11 16.92
CA VAL A 54 -8.75 -5.87 17.95
C VAL A 54 -8.09 -7.24 18.19
N PRO A 55 -8.04 -7.71 19.45
CA PRO A 55 -7.77 -9.11 19.75
C PRO A 55 -8.85 -9.98 19.09
N GLY A 56 -8.46 -10.85 18.14
CA GLY A 56 -9.39 -11.79 17.47
C GLY A 56 -9.25 -11.91 15.96
N GLY A 57 -8.50 -11.00 15.30
CA GLY A 57 -8.04 -11.16 13.91
C GLY A 57 -9.03 -10.72 12.82
N LYS A 58 -8.61 -10.09 11.72
CA LYS A 58 -7.25 -9.72 11.30
C LYS A 58 -7.39 -8.72 10.13
N LEU A 59 -7.20 -7.43 10.42
CA LEU A 59 -6.79 -6.39 9.48
C LEU A 59 -5.80 -5.51 10.25
N VAL A 60 -4.49 -5.74 10.06
CA VAL A 60 -3.45 -4.93 10.70
C VAL A 60 -3.02 -3.89 9.67
N TRP A 61 -3.63 -2.72 9.75
CA TRP A 61 -3.13 -1.56 9.03
C TRP A 61 -1.74 -1.21 9.58
N LYS A 62 -0.78 -1.00 8.69
CA LYS A 62 0.58 -0.58 9.06
C LYS A 62 0.80 0.83 8.54
N SER A 63 1.03 1.80 9.40
CA SER A 63 1.26 3.19 9.02
C SER A 63 0.12 3.77 8.16
N GLY A 64 -1.13 3.39 8.43
CA GLY A 64 -2.27 3.83 7.62
C GLY A 64 -2.36 3.20 6.23
N VAL A 65 -1.62 2.14 5.95
CA VAL A 65 -1.68 1.38 4.68
C VAL A 65 -2.51 0.11 4.86
N SER A 66 -3.39 -0.17 3.89
CA SER A 66 -4.27 -1.33 3.90
C SER A 66 -3.46 -2.64 3.96
N PRO A 67 -3.87 -3.62 4.78
CA PRO A 67 -3.21 -4.92 4.84
C PRO A 67 -3.24 -5.66 3.50
N LYS A 68 -4.23 -5.40 2.63
CA LYS A 68 -4.25 -5.95 1.26
C LYS A 68 -3.01 -5.53 0.46
N ILE A 69 -2.53 -4.30 0.67
CA ILE A 69 -1.31 -3.79 0.06
C ILE A 69 -0.10 -4.44 0.72
N THR A 70 0.02 -4.33 2.04
CA THR A 70 1.22 -4.78 2.75
C THR A 70 1.44 -6.29 2.60
N ASP A 71 0.38 -7.10 2.62
CA ASP A 71 0.47 -8.55 2.44
C ASP A 71 1.01 -8.92 1.04
N ILE A 72 0.57 -8.21 -0.01
CA ILE A 72 1.06 -8.43 -1.39
C ILE A 72 2.52 -7.98 -1.51
N LEU A 73 2.88 -6.83 -0.94
CA LEU A 73 4.25 -6.33 -0.99
C LEU A 73 5.20 -7.26 -0.22
N GLU A 74 4.86 -7.64 1.00
CA GLU A 74 5.67 -8.54 1.85
C GLU A 74 5.88 -9.90 1.20
N ALA A 75 4.85 -10.48 0.59
CA ALA A 75 4.96 -11.74 -0.16
C ALA A 75 5.91 -11.66 -1.36
N ASN A 76 6.25 -10.45 -1.82
CA ASN A 76 7.19 -10.19 -2.91
C ASN A 76 8.53 -9.60 -2.42
N GLY A 77 8.76 -9.53 -1.11
CA GLY A 77 9.95 -8.91 -0.53
C GLY A 77 10.03 -7.42 -0.84
N LEU A 78 8.91 -6.72 -0.69
CA LEU A 78 8.77 -5.28 -0.94
C LEU A 78 8.06 -4.62 0.25
N HIS A 79 8.17 -3.30 0.33
CA HIS A 79 7.41 -2.48 1.27
C HIS A 79 7.00 -1.15 0.64
N ALA A 80 6.06 -0.46 1.30
CA ALA A 80 5.62 0.87 0.91
C ALA A 80 6.10 1.92 1.92
N GLU A 81 6.50 3.09 1.42
CA GLU A 81 6.86 4.24 2.23
C GLU A 81 6.08 5.47 1.78
N TRP A 82 5.65 6.30 2.74
CA TRP A 82 4.99 7.56 2.45
C TRP A 82 5.97 8.56 1.85
N ILE A 83 5.70 9.00 0.62
CA ILE A 83 6.44 10.08 -0.04
C ILE A 83 5.90 11.43 0.42
N ASN A 84 4.57 11.49 0.54
CA ASN A 84 3.79 12.58 1.12
C ASN A 84 2.41 12.01 1.50
N PRO A 85 1.52 12.78 2.15
CA PRO A 85 0.21 12.27 2.57
C PRO A 85 -0.70 11.73 1.45
N GLY A 86 -0.46 12.09 0.18
CA GLY A 86 -1.23 11.62 -0.97
C GLY A 86 -0.63 10.44 -1.73
N MET A 87 0.55 9.95 -1.34
CA MET A 87 1.28 8.98 -2.16
C MET A 87 2.25 8.09 -1.37
N LEU A 88 2.26 6.81 -1.75
CA LEU A 88 3.25 5.83 -1.35
C LEU A 88 4.20 5.50 -2.52
N GLY A 89 5.48 5.33 -2.21
CA GLY A 89 6.48 4.72 -3.08
C GLY A 89 6.73 3.27 -2.68
N VAL A 90 7.03 2.39 -3.65
CA VAL A 90 7.28 0.96 -3.41
C VAL A 90 8.73 0.58 -3.65
N TYR A 91 9.33 -0.06 -2.65
CA TYR A 91 10.76 -0.39 -2.56
C TYR A 91 10.96 -1.88 -2.19
N GLU A 92 12.21 -2.34 -2.21
CA GLU A 92 12.65 -3.67 -1.75
C GLU A 92 13.22 -3.59 -0.34
#